data_AF-A0A6M2BVE3-F1
#
_entry.id   AF-A0A6M2BVE3-F1
#
_cell.length_a   1.000
_cell.length_b   1.000
_cell.length_c   1.000
_cell.angle_alpha   90.00
_cell.angle_beta   90.00
_cell.angle_gamma   90.00
#
_symmetry.space_group_name_H-M   'P 1'
#
loop_
_entity.id
_entity.type
_entity.pdbx_description
1 polymer ?
#
loop_
_entity_poly.entity_id
_entity_poly.type
_entity_poly.pdbx_seq_one_letter_code
_entity_poly.pdbx_strand_id
1 'polypeptide(L)'
;MNVRPRQTLLLVLAPCIVVAGWLCFHNNWPRGEALGIALQTAIAQGDADKSLVARLIWSNYVETRADASRWSGIYWGFTFTAALFSALAALILKFETLLKNEAAKKDVAAILSVAAALLITVSTSGDFHQKWQANRVAAAQLEQIGYQFLSADGAEPRRYLPAVGRVLLVRSVAIAGADAPKPEPDAAVPADAGR
;
A
#
# COMPACT_ATOMS: atom_id res chain seq x y z
N MET A 1 -37.08 20.77 -3.26
CA MET A 1 -36.17 20.68 -2.09
C MET A 1 -34.88 21.41 -2.43
N ASN A 2 -34.60 22.54 -1.77
CA ASN A 2 -33.41 23.37 -2.00
C ASN A 2 -32.23 22.80 -1.21
N VAL A 3 -31.52 21.82 -1.77
CA VAL A 3 -30.26 21.37 -1.19
C VAL A 3 -29.22 22.44 -1.51
N ARG A 4 -28.71 23.12 -0.47
CA ARG A 4 -27.69 24.16 -0.66
C ARG A 4 -26.41 23.52 -1.22
N PRO A 5 -25.66 24.18 -2.11
CA PRO A 5 -24.46 23.61 -2.76
C PRO A 5 -23.40 23.07 -1.77
N ARG A 6 -23.34 23.65 -0.56
CA ARG A 6 -22.51 23.14 0.56
C ARG A 6 -22.94 21.76 1.08
N GLN A 7 -24.24 21.48 1.08
CA GLN A 7 -24.77 20.19 1.54
C GLN A 7 -24.54 19.10 0.50
N THR A 8 -24.66 19.41 -0.79
CA THR A 8 -24.34 18.47 -1.89
C THR A 8 -22.84 18.11 -1.90
N LEU A 9 -21.95 19.08 -1.67
CA LEU A 9 -20.51 18.84 -1.53
C LEU A 9 -20.21 17.84 -0.40
N LEU A 10 -20.77 18.07 0.80
CA LEU A 10 -20.59 17.18 1.95
C LEU A 10 -21.20 15.79 1.72
N LEU A 11 -22.36 15.71 1.05
CA LEU A 11 -23.04 14.44 0.75
C LEU A 11 -22.28 13.56 -0.24
N VAL A 12 -21.46 14.12 -1.12
CA VAL A 12 -20.64 13.34 -2.07
C VAL A 12 -19.27 13.00 -1.46
N LEU A 13 -18.61 13.96 -0.81
CA LEU A 13 -17.28 13.74 -0.23
C LEU A 13 -17.30 12.79 0.96
N ALA A 14 -18.29 12.88 1.85
CA ALA A 14 -18.35 12.05 3.05
C ALA A 14 -18.42 10.53 2.76
N PRO A 15 -19.33 10.01 1.91
CA PRO A 15 -19.37 8.58 1.61
C PRO A 15 -18.13 8.12 0.83
N CYS A 16 -17.54 8.95 -0.03
CA CYS A 16 -16.29 8.62 -0.69
C CYS A 16 -15.13 8.47 0.30
N ILE A 17 -15.05 9.35 1.32
CA ILE A 17 -14.06 9.25 2.39
C ILE A 17 -14.30 7.99 3.25
N VAL A 18 -15.56 7.66 3.55
CA VAL A 18 -15.92 6.47 4.34
C VAL A 18 -15.61 5.17 3.59
N VAL A 19 -15.96 5.08 2.30
CA VAL A 19 -15.69 3.89 1.47
C VAL A 19 -14.19 3.75 1.21
N ALA A 20 -13.49 4.84 0.93
CA ALA A 20 -12.03 4.84 0.81
C ALA A 20 -11.38 4.40 2.13
N GLY A 21 -11.83 4.94 3.26
CA GLY A 21 -11.40 4.51 4.59
C GLY A 21 -11.64 3.01 4.79
N TRP A 22 -12.86 2.53 4.54
CA TRP A 22 -13.20 1.12 4.73
C TRP A 22 -12.34 0.18 3.86
N LEU A 23 -12.16 0.49 2.58
CA LEU A 23 -11.30 -0.29 1.68
C LEU A 23 -9.82 -0.27 2.11
N CYS A 24 -9.35 0.87 2.64
CA CYS A 24 -7.97 1.00 3.12
C CYS A 24 -7.75 0.31 4.48
N PHE A 25 -8.76 0.22 5.34
CA PHE A 25 -8.64 -0.41 6.66
C PHE A 25 -9.12 -1.86 6.69
N HIS A 26 -9.60 -2.41 5.57
CA HIS A 26 -9.94 -3.82 5.49
C HIS A 26 -8.66 -4.67 5.43
N ASN A 27 -8.28 -5.25 6.58
CA ASN A 27 -6.98 -5.88 6.82
C ASN A 27 -6.75 -7.24 6.15
N ASN A 28 -7.76 -7.85 5.52
CA ASN A 28 -7.71 -9.27 5.13
C ASN A 28 -7.82 -9.46 3.61
N TRP A 29 -6.88 -8.93 2.84
CA TRP A 29 -6.77 -9.30 1.42
C TRP A 29 -5.99 -10.62 1.31
N PRO A 30 -6.64 -11.76 1.01
CA PRO A 30 -5.96 -13.05 0.97
C PRO A 30 -5.01 -13.09 -0.24
N ARG A 31 -3.71 -13.04 0.02
CA ARG A 31 -2.68 -13.28 -1.01
C ARG A 31 -1.58 -14.15 -0.42
N GLY A 32 -1.48 -15.38 -0.93
CA GLY A 32 -0.36 -16.32 -0.77
C GLY A 32 0.33 -16.32 0.59
N GLU A 33 -0.18 -17.10 1.55
CA GLU A 33 0.43 -17.29 2.88
C GLU A 33 1.51 -18.40 2.91
N ALA A 34 2.04 -18.83 1.77
CA ALA A 34 2.99 -19.95 1.70
C ALA A 34 4.20 -19.75 2.64
N LEU A 35 4.77 -18.55 2.65
CA LEU A 35 5.85 -18.21 3.57
C LEU A 35 5.41 -18.23 5.04
N GLY A 36 4.21 -17.75 5.34
CA GLY A 36 3.68 -17.71 6.71
C GLY A 36 3.46 -19.10 7.29
N ILE A 37 2.88 -19.99 6.49
CA ILE A 37 2.70 -21.40 6.85
C ILE A 37 4.05 -22.05 7.11
N ALA A 38 5.05 -21.81 6.24
CA ALA A 38 6.38 -22.39 6.38
C ALA A 38 7.16 -21.85 7.58
N LEU A 39 7.12 -20.53 7.84
CA LEU A 39 7.77 -19.93 9.00
C LEU A 39 7.11 -20.33 10.32
N GLN A 40 5.79 -20.56 10.35
CA GLN A 40 5.11 -21.07 11.54
C GLN A 40 5.64 -22.44 11.98
N THR A 41 6.01 -23.31 11.03
CA THR A 41 6.64 -24.60 11.34
C THR A 41 8.00 -24.39 12.02
N ALA A 42 8.84 -23.49 11.51
CA ALA A 42 10.13 -23.17 12.12
C ALA A 42 9.98 -22.55 13.52
N ILE A 43 8.94 -21.75 13.74
CA ILE A 43 8.61 -21.15 15.04
C ILE A 43 8.16 -22.22 16.06
N ALA A 44 7.51 -23.29 15.62
CA ALA A 44 7.00 -24.35 16.49
C ALA A 44 8.09 -25.32 16.97
N GLN A 45 9.26 -25.37 16.31
CA GLN A 45 10.33 -26.35 16.58
C GLN A 45 11.16 -26.07 17.85
N GLY A 46 10.88 -25.00 18.60
CA GLY A 46 11.38 -24.81 19.97
C GLY A 46 12.79 -24.21 20.11
N ASP A 47 13.53 -24.00 19.03
CA ASP A 47 14.79 -23.24 19.06
C ASP A 47 14.48 -21.74 19.19
N ALA A 48 14.92 -21.13 20.30
CA ALA A 48 14.64 -19.75 20.65
C ALA A 48 15.20 -18.75 19.62
N ASP A 49 16.42 -18.97 19.13
CA ASP A 49 17.09 -18.05 18.19
C ASP A 49 16.48 -18.18 16.79
N LYS A 50 16.19 -19.41 16.33
CA LYS A 50 15.47 -19.65 15.06
C LYS A 50 14.06 -19.05 15.10
N SER A 51 13.34 -19.27 16.19
CA SER A 51 11.97 -18.77 16.35
C SER A 51 11.91 -17.25 16.40
N LEU A 52 12.89 -16.59 17.03
CA LEU A 52 12.97 -15.13 17.06
C LEU A 52 13.16 -14.57 15.64
N VAL A 53 14.12 -15.10 14.89
CA VAL A 53 14.42 -14.61 13.53
C VAL A 53 13.26 -14.90 12.59
N ALA A 54 12.66 -16.09 12.66
CA ALA A 54 11.47 -16.44 11.89
C ALA A 54 10.28 -15.51 12.19
N ARG A 55 10.03 -15.18 13.47
CA ARG A 55 8.99 -14.21 13.87
C ARG A 55 9.30 -12.82 13.34
N LEU A 56 10.56 -12.38 13.38
CA LEU A 56 10.96 -11.07 12.90
C LEU A 56 10.78 -10.95 11.39
N ILE A 57 11.19 -11.96 10.62
CA ILE A 57 10.97 -12.01 9.17
C ILE A 57 9.46 -11.99 8.89
N TRP A 58 8.70 -12.84 9.58
CA TRP A 58 7.26 -12.95 9.38
C TRP A 58 6.50 -11.66 9.69
N SER A 59 6.73 -11.05 10.86
CA SER A 59 6.01 -9.85 11.29
C SER A 59 6.28 -8.68 10.34
N ASN A 60 7.54 -8.46 9.95
CA ASN A 60 7.90 -7.40 9.02
C ASN A 60 7.39 -7.69 7.61
N TYR A 61 7.38 -8.94 7.16
CA TYR A 61 6.81 -9.33 5.87
C TYR A 61 5.31 -9.01 5.82
N VAL A 62 4.56 -9.41 6.85
CA VAL A 62 3.11 -9.14 6.93
C VAL A 62 2.83 -7.64 6.99
N GLU A 63 3.58 -6.90 7.80
CA GLU A 63 3.42 -5.44 7.91
C GLU A 63 3.69 -4.75 6.57
N THR A 64 4.83 -5.03 5.93
CA THR A 64 5.20 -4.43 4.64
C THR A 64 4.21 -4.79 3.54
N ARG A 65 3.71 -6.03 3.51
CA ARG A 65 2.65 -6.44 2.57
C ARG A 65 1.33 -5.72 2.82
N ALA A 66 0.91 -5.60 4.08
CA ALA A 66 -0.32 -4.90 4.44
C ALA A 66 -0.23 -3.42 4.07
N ASP A 67 0.90 -2.77 4.35
CA ASP A 67 1.09 -1.37 3.99
C ASP A 67 1.13 -1.20 2.46
N ALA A 68 1.77 -2.11 1.73
CA ALA A 68 1.72 -2.10 0.27
C ALA A 68 0.26 -2.17 -0.26
N SER A 69 -0.60 -3.01 0.28
CA SER A 69 -2.00 -3.08 -0.18
C SER A 69 -2.77 -1.80 0.16
N ARG A 70 -2.57 -1.25 1.36
CA ARG A 70 -3.19 0.02 1.81
C ARG A 70 -2.81 1.18 0.90
N TRP A 71 -1.51 1.38 0.67
CA TRP A 71 -1.03 2.46 -0.21
C TRP A 71 -1.50 2.26 -1.66
N SER A 72 -1.58 1.00 -2.13
CA SER A 72 -2.18 0.69 -3.44
C SER A 72 -3.64 1.13 -3.52
N GLY A 73 -4.42 0.82 -2.48
CA GLY A 73 -5.83 1.17 -2.40
C GLY A 73 -6.05 2.69 -2.41
N ILE A 74 -5.25 3.43 -1.64
CA ILE A 74 -5.30 4.90 -1.61
C ILE A 74 -4.93 5.47 -2.99
N TYR A 75 -3.79 5.07 -3.55
CA TYR A 75 -3.29 5.61 -4.81
C TYR A 75 -4.25 5.37 -5.98
N TRP A 76 -4.65 4.10 -6.20
CA TRP A 76 -5.54 3.76 -7.30
C TRP A 76 -6.97 4.23 -7.03
N GLY A 77 -7.42 4.19 -5.77
CA GLY A 77 -8.72 4.72 -5.37
C GLY A 77 -8.84 6.19 -5.73
N PHE A 78 -7.88 7.03 -5.33
CA PHE A 78 -7.93 8.46 -5.62
C PHE A 78 -7.85 8.73 -7.11
N THR A 79 -6.99 8.00 -7.83
CA THR A 79 -6.82 8.15 -9.28
C THR A 79 -8.10 7.80 -10.04
N PHE A 80 -8.72 6.64 -9.76
CA PHE A 80 -9.94 6.22 -10.44
C PHE A 80 -11.16 7.05 -10.03
N THR A 81 -11.28 7.43 -8.75
CA THR A 81 -12.36 8.31 -8.30
C THR A 81 -12.25 9.69 -8.92
N ALA A 82 -11.03 10.25 -9.04
CA ALA A 82 -10.84 11.53 -9.72
C ALA A 82 -11.20 11.46 -11.21
N ALA A 83 -10.81 10.38 -11.90
CA ALA A 83 -11.18 10.15 -13.29
C ALA A 83 -12.71 10.03 -13.45
N LEU A 84 -13.37 9.29 -12.54
CA LEU A 84 -14.82 9.13 -12.52
C LEU A 84 -15.52 10.47 -12.30
N PHE A 85 -15.11 11.26 -11.31
CA PHE A 85 -15.68 12.58 -11.05
C PHE A 85 -15.48 13.54 -12.22
N SER A 86 -14.31 13.51 -12.87
CA SER A 86 -14.04 14.30 -14.07
C SER A 86 -14.99 13.90 -15.21
N ALA A 87 -15.17 12.60 -15.45
CA ALA A 87 -16.09 12.09 -16.47
C ALA A 87 -17.55 12.45 -16.16
N LEU A 88 -17.99 12.30 -14.90
CA LEU A 88 -19.34 12.64 -14.47
C LEU A 88 -19.63 14.14 -14.57
N ALA A 89 -18.65 15.00 -14.27
CA ALA A 89 -18.79 16.45 -14.45
C ALA A 89 -19.10 16.80 -15.91
N ALA A 90 -18.36 16.22 -16.86
CA ALA A 90 -18.60 16.41 -18.29
C ALA A 90 -19.95 15.82 -18.73
N LEU A 91 -20.31 14.64 -18.21
CA LEU A 91 -21.55 13.95 -18.55
C LEU A 91 -22.79 14.72 -18.08
N ILE A 92 -22.76 15.25 -16.85
CA ILE A 92 -23.86 16.06 -16.29
C ILE A 92 -24.06 17.34 -17.09
N LEU A 93 -23.00 17.95 -17.61
CA LEU A 93 -23.12 19.13 -18.48
C LEU A 93 -23.76 18.79 -19.83
N LYS A 94 -23.61 17.55 -20.32
CA LYS A 94 -24.04 17.13 -21.66
C LYS A 94 -25.44 16.49 -21.71
N PHE A 95 -25.91 15.84 -20.65
CA PHE A 95 -27.24 15.21 -20.63
C PHE A 95 -28.31 16.13 -20.02
N GLU A 96 -29.18 16.68 -20.86
CA GLU A 96 -30.32 17.52 -20.46
C GLU A 96 -31.41 16.74 -19.70
N THR A 97 -31.42 15.42 -19.79
CA THR A 97 -32.45 14.56 -19.19
C THR A 97 -32.27 14.32 -17.69
N LEU A 98 -31.07 14.53 -17.14
CA LEU A 98 -30.76 14.23 -15.73
C LEU A 98 -31.14 15.36 -14.77
N LEU A 99 -30.97 16.62 -15.18
CA LEU A 99 -31.26 17.81 -14.36
C LEU A 99 -31.84 18.93 -15.24
N LYS A 100 -33.14 19.21 -15.08
CA LYS A 100 -33.82 20.30 -15.81
C LYS A 100 -33.42 21.70 -15.37
N ASN A 101 -32.79 21.82 -14.19
CA ASN A 101 -32.34 23.11 -13.65
C ASN A 101 -30.87 23.35 -14.04
N GLU A 102 -30.66 24.26 -14.99
CA GLU A 102 -29.34 24.65 -15.51
C GLU A 102 -28.37 25.18 -14.44
N ALA A 103 -28.87 25.90 -13.43
CA ALA A 103 -28.01 26.39 -12.35
C ALA A 103 -27.49 25.24 -11.47
N ALA A 104 -28.37 24.32 -11.08
CA ALA A 104 -27.99 23.17 -10.26
C ALA A 104 -27.04 22.21 -11.01
N LYS A 105 -27.24 22.04 -12.33
CA LYS A 105 -26.38 21.24 -13.20
C LYS A 105 -24.94 21.78 -13.23
N LYS A 106 -24.77 23.10 -13.38
CA LYS A 106 -23.45 23.75 -13.37
C LYS A 106 -22.76 23.64 -12.00
N ASP A 107 -23.51 23.84 -10.92
CA ASP A 107 -22.96 23.72 -9.55
C ASP A 107 -22.47 22.30 -9.26
N VAL A 108 -23.24 21.27 -9.64
CA VAL A 108 -22.85 19.87 -9.44
C VAL A 108 -21.61 19.52 -10.27
N ALA A 109 -21.55 19.93 -11.54
CA ALA A 109 -20.39 19.70 -12.39
C ALA A 109 -19.13 20.39 -11.83
N ALA A 110 -19.27 21.62 -11.33
CA ALA A 110 -18.17 22.35 -10.70
C ALA A 110 -17.66 21.64 -9.43
N ILE A 111 -18.57 21.17 -8.58
CA ILE A 111 -18.21 20.41 -7.37
C ILE A 111 -17.43 19.13 -7.72
N LEU A 112 -17.90 18.37 -8.71
CA LEU A 112 -17.22 17.14 -9.15
C LEU A 112 -15.84 17.44 -9.73
N SER A 113 -15.71 18.50 -10.52
CA SER A 113 -14.42 18.93 -11.08
C SER A 113 -13.43 19.35 -9.99
N VAL A 114 -13.87 20.14 -9.00
CA VAL A 114 -13.02 20.53 -7.86
C VAL A 114 -12.64 19.31 -7.01
N ALA A 115 -13.57 18.41 -6.74
CA ALA A 115 -13.29 17.17 -6.00
C ALA A 115 -12.26 16.30 -6.72
N ALA A 116 -12.36 16.16 -8.05
CA ALA A 116 -11.37 15.45 -8.86
C ALA A 116 -9.98 16.10 -8.76
N ALA A 117 -9.90 17.42 -8.89
CA ALA A 117 -8.64 18.15 -8.79
C ALA A 117 -7.98 17.99 -7.40
N LEU A 118 -8.78 18.03 -6.32
CA LEU A 118 -8.29 17.79 -4.96
C LEU A 118 -7.78 16.37 -4.78
N LEU A 119 -8.51 15.35 -5.26
CA LEU A 119 -8.08 13.95 -5.18
C LEU A 119 -6.75 13.72 -5.91
N ILE A 120 -6.59 14.28 -7.11
CA ILE A 120 -5.33 14.21 -7.87
C ILE A 120 -4.21 14.89 -7.08
N THR A 121 -4.45 16.11 -6.58
CA THR A 121 -3.44 16.88 -5.84
C THR A 121 -2.97 16.14 -4.59
N VAL A 122 -3.90 15.57 -3.80
CA VAL A 122 -3.54 14.78 -2.61
C VAL A 122 -2.80 13.51 -3.01
N SER A 123 -3.22 12.84 -4.09
CA SER A 123 -2.54 11.64 -4.60
C SER A 123 -1.09 11.92 -5.01
N THR A 124 -0.84 13.03 -5.71
CA THR A 124 0.50 13.42 -6.16
C THR A 124 1.37 13.99 -5.06
N SER A 125 0.82 14.80 -4.15
CA SER A 125 1.60 15.41 -3.05
C SER A 125 1.95 14.42 -1.94
N GLY A 126 1.12 13.39 -1.73
CA GLY A 126 1.36 12.38 -0.70
C GLY A 126 2.40 11.30 -1.06
N ASP A 127 2.89 11.31 -2.30
CA ASP A 127 3.75 10.31 -2.92
C ASP A 127 3.37 8.87 -2.57
N PHE A 128 2.08 8.57 -2.72
CA PHE A 128 1.55 7.24 -2.40
C PHE A 128 2.11 6.16 -3.32
N HIS A 129 2.55 6.55 -4.52
CA HIS A 129 3.19 5.66 -5.46
C HIS A 129 4.55 5.17 -4.93
N GLN A 130 5.43 6.08 -4.49
CA GLN A 130 6.72 5.70 -3.91
C GLN A 130 6.52 4.84 -2.65
N LYS A 131 5.58 5.20 -1.76
CA LYS A 131 5.28 4.42 -0.56
C LYS A 131 4.80 3.01 -0.88
N TRP A 132 3.89 2.88 -1.84
CA TRP A 132 3.42 1.59 -2.34
C TRP A 132 4.57 0.75 -2.89
N GLN A 133 5.41 1.34 -3.75
CA GLN A 133 6.53 0.65 -4.39
C GLN A 133 7.57 0.19 -3.36
N ALA A 134 7.95 1.06 -2.41
CA ALA A 134 8.91 0.76 -1.36
C ALA A 134 8.44 -0.43 -0.50
N ASN A 135 7.18 -0.43 -0.09
CA ASN A 135 6.60 -1.54 0.69
C ASN A 135 6.54 -2.85 -0.11
N ARG A 136 6.21 -2.78 -1.41
CA ARG A 136 6.19 -3.98 -2.29
C ARG A 136 7.57 -4.59 -2.48
N VAL A 137 8.59 -3.77 -2.69
CA VAL A 137 9.97 -4.23 -2.87
C VAL A 137 10.49 -4.83 -1.56
N ALA A 138 10.27 -4.15 -0.43
CA ALA A 138 10.66 -4.66 0.89
C ALA A 138 9.99 -6.00 1.22
N ALA A 139 8.70 -6.14 0.91
CA ALA A 139 7.98 -7.39 1.10
C ALA A 139 8.57 -8.55 0.27
N ALA A 140 8.93 -8.30 -0.99
CA ALA A 140 9.57 -9.31 -1.85
C ALA A 140 10.96 -9.72 -1.33
N GLN A 141 11.74 -8.77 -0.83
CA GLN A 141 13.05 -9.03 -0.25
C GLN A 141 12.95 -9.82 1.07
N LEU A 142 12.01 -9.46 1.95
CA LEU A 142 11.75 -10.20 3.19
C LEU A 142 11.27 -11.63 2.91
N GLU A 143 10.46 -11.80 1.87
CA GLU A 143 10.02 -13.12 1.42
C GLU A 143 11.19 -13.97 0.92
N GLN A 144 12.09 -13.39 0.11
CA GLN A 144 13.31 -14.05 -0.32
C GLN A 144 14.21 -14.44 0.87
N ILE A 145 14.41 -13.54 1.83
CA ILE A 145 15.17 -13.81 3.07
C ILE A 145 14.52 -14.95 3.85
N GLY A 146 13.20 -14.95 3.96
CA GLY A 146 12.45 -16.01 4.62
C GLY A 146 12.64 -17.38 3.96
N TYR A 147 12.60 -17.44 2.62
CA TYR A 147 12.90 -18.69 1.91
C TYR A 147 14.36 -19.13 2.08
N GLN A 148 15.34 -18.21 2.07
CA GLN A 148 16.75 -18.53 2.33
C GLN A 148 16.98 -19.03 3.76
N PHE A 149 16.26 -18.48 4.73
CA PHE A 149 16.27 -18.93 6.11
C PHE A 149 15.72 -20.36 6.22
N LEU A 150 14.57 -20.61 5.58
CA LEU A 150 13.94 -21.94 5.56
C LEU A 150 14.78 -22.99 4.82
N SER A 151 15.39 -22.63 3.69
CA SER A 151 16.21 -23.55 2.89
C SER A 151 17.48 -23.99 3.63
N ALA A 152 17.97 -23.16 4.54
CA ALA A 152 19.13 -23.47 5.38
C ALA A 152 18.74 -24.12 6.72
N ASP A 153 17.48 -24.56 6.89
CA ASP A 153 16.94 -25.08 8.15
C ASP A 153 17.13 -24.11 9.34
N GLY A 154 17.18 -22.80 9.06
CA GLY A 154 17.49 -21.77 10.05
C GLY A 154 18.89 -21.88 10.64
N ALA A 155 19.86 -22.46 9.93
CA ALA A 155 21.26 -22.45 10.34
C ALA A 155 21.76 -21.01 10.54
N GLU A 156 22.47 -20.79 11.66
CA GLU A 156 23.00 -19.49 12.08
C GLU A 156 21.98 -18.34 11.99
N PRO A 157 20.87 -18.36 12.76
CA PRO A 157 19.75 -17.41 12.59
C PRO A 157 20.17 -15.94 12.57
N ARG A 158 21.17 -15.60 13.38
CA ARG A 158 21.68 -14.23 13.53
C ARG A 158 22.27 -13.66 12.25
N ARG A 159 22.72 -14.50 11.30
CA ARG A 159 23.27 -14.05 10.01
C ARG A 159 22.24 -13.33 9.14
N TYR A 160 20.95 -13.57 9.36
CA TYR A 160 19.86 -12.96 8.60
C TYR A 160 19.41 -11.61 9.16
N LEU A 161 19.74 -11.28 10.41
CA LEU A 161 19.33 -10.03 11.05
C LEU A 161 19.84 -8.77 10.32
N PRO A 162 21.11 -8.70 9.88
CA PRO A 162 21.59 -7.55 9.11
C PRO A 162 20.85 -7.36 7.78
N ALA A 163 20.51 -8.47 7.11
CA ALA A 163 19.75 -8.44 5.86
C ALA A 163 18.34 -7.88 6.09
N VAL A 164 17.62 -8.37 7.12
CA VAL A 164 16.31 -7.84 7.51
C VAL A 164 16.41 -6.36 7.88
N GLY A 165 17.38 -5.96 8.70
CA GLY A 165 17.61 -4.57 9.08
C GLY A 165 17.87 -3.65 7.88
N ARG A 166 18.64 -4.11 6.89
CA ARG A 166 18.89 -3.36 5.66
C ARG A 166 17.63 -3.13 4.84
N VAL A 167 16.79 -4.15 4.69
CA VAL A 167 15.52 -4.02 3.95
C VAL A 167 14.61 -2.97 4.62
N LEU A 168 14.53 -2.99 5.95
CA LEU A 168 13.73 -2.02 6.71
C LEU A 168 14.29 -0.60 6.61
N LEU A 169 15.61 -0.44 6.64
CA LEU A 169 16.26 0.86 6.45
C LEU A 169 16.03 1.42 5.05
N VAL A 170 16.22 0.61 4.01
CA VAL A 170 15.97 1.01 2.61
C VAL A 170 14.50 1.40 2.43
N ARG A 171 13.57 0.62 3.00
CA ARG A 171 12.13 0.94 3.01
C ARG A 171 11.88 2.29 3.68
N SER A 172 12.39 2.53 4.87
CA SER A 172 12.10 3.75 5.63
C SER A 172 12.65 5.01 4.95
N VAL A 173 13.86 4.94 4.41
CA VAL A 173 14.46 6.03 3.63
C VAL A 173 13.68 6.32 2.35
N ALA A 174 13.27 5.27 1.62
CA ALA A 174 12.45 5.42 0.43
C ALA A 174 11.05 6.00 0.74
N ILE A 175 10.42 5.62 1.86
CA ILE A 175 9.15 6.18 2.32
C ILE A 175 9.29 7.66 2.71
N ALA A 176 10.44 8.05 3.25
CA ALA A 176 10.76 9.43 3.61
C ALA A 176 11.09 10.32 2.40
N GLY A 177 11.17 9.75 1.19
CA GLY A 177 11.52 10.49 -0.03
C GLY A 177 13.00 10.85 -0.15
N ALA A 178 13.87 10.22 0.65
CA ALA A 178 15.32 10.41 0.57
C ALA A 178 15.95 9.35 -0.36
N ASP A 179 17.13 9.67 -0.91
CA ASP A 179 17.88 8.72 -1.73
C ASP A 179 18.26 7.49 -0.90
N ALA A 180 17.72 6.33 -1.30
CA ALA A 180 18.02 5.08 -0.63
C ALA A 180 19.51 4.73 -0.79
N PRO A 181 20.16 4.16 0.25
CA PRO A 181 21.52 3.68 0.12
C PRO A 181 21.61 2.68 -1.04
N LYS A 182 22.53 2.90 -1.99
CA LYS A 182 22.75 1.97 -3.10
C LYS A 182 23.03 0.55 -2.56
N PRO A 183 22.56 -0.50 -3.24
CA PRO A 183 22.94 -1.87 -2.88
C PRO A 183 24.45 -2.06 -3.12
N GLU A 184 25.23 -2.01 -2.05
CA GLU A 184 26.58 -2.60 -2.01
C GLU A 184 26.49 -4.11 -2.35
N PRO A 185 27.35 -4.62 -3.25
CA PRO A 185 27.32 -5.99 -3.76
C PRO A 185 27.41 -7.10 -2.69
N ASP A 186 27.96 -6.81 -1.52
CA ASP A 186 28.40 -7.82 -0.54
C ASP A 186 27.38 -8.19 0.56
N ALA A 187 26.14 -7.67 0.52
CA ALA A 187 25.11 -8.05 1.50
C ALA A 187 24.00 -8.95 0.95
N ALA A 188 24.20 -9.58 -0.21
CA ALA A 188 23.54 -10.86 -0.42
C ALA A 188 24.05 -11.77 0.69
N VAL A 189 23.15 -12.47 1.40
CA VAL A 189 23.58 -13.62 2.21
C VAL A 189 24.44 -14.46 1.26
N PRO A 190 25.75 -14.65 1.52
CA PRO A 190 26.60 -15.36 0.60
C PRO A 190 25.94 -16.71 0.33
N ALA A 191 25.65 -16.99 -0.93
CA ALA A 191 25.17 -18.28 -1.33
C ALA A 191 26.22 -19.28 -0.85
N ASP A 192 25.82 -20.15 0.08
CA ASP A 192 26.74 -21.12 0.66
C ASP A 192 27.39 -21.93 -0.47
N ALA A 193 28.71 -21.85 -0.49
CA ALA A 193 29.57 -22.64 -1.35
C ALA A 193 29.89 -23.94 -0.59
N GLY A 194 29.01 -24.92 -0.69
CA GLY A 194 29.19 -26.32 -0.23
C GLY A 194 27.82 -26.99 -0.22
N ARG A 195 27.50 -28.05 -0.97
CA ARG A 195 28.16 -29.36 -1.13
C ARG A 195 28.76 -29.91 0.15
#